data_AF-A0A929CLZ9-F1
#
_entry.id   AF-A0A929CLZ9-F1
#
_cell.length_a   1.000
_cell.length_b   1.000
_cell.length_c   1.000
_cell.angle_alpha   90.00
_cell.angle_beta   90.00
_cell.angle_gamma   90.00
#
_symmetry.space_group_name_H-M   'P 1'
#
loop_
_entity.id
_entity.type
_entity.pdbx_description
1 polymer ?
#
loop_
_entity_poly.entity_id
_entity_poly.type
_entity_poly.pdbx_seq_one_letter_code
_entity_poly.pdbx_strand_id
1 'polypeptide(L)'
;MNQDAAEKLSILLMQINAKLDESVAFVQDNDTEDSYIEFRTTIGKIMGHLYLDVEEKLWLQYPELRPEKMDGPYKVKESIFEPRFYTRPNKKEK
;
A
#
# COMPACT_ATOMS: atom_id res chain seq x y z
N MET A 1 3.14 7.66 -21.37
CA MET A 1 3.37 8.56 -20.21
C MET A 1 4.84 8.95 -20.20
N ASN A 2 5.26 10.04 -19.56
CA ASN A 2 6.69 10.31 -19.35
C ASN A 2 7.10 9.82 -17.96
N GLN A 3 8.41 9.77 -17.69
CA GLN A 3 8.94 9.20 -16.46
C GLN A 3 8.49 9.94 -15.19
N ASP A 4 8.44 11.28 -15.20
CA ASP A 4 7.96 12.08 -14.07
C ASP A 4 6.48 11.81 -13.75
N ALA A 5 5.63 11.69 -14.78
CA ALA A 5 4.22 11.33 -14.59
C ALA A 5 4.06 9.89 -14.09
N ALA A 6 4.91 8.96 -14.56
CA ALA A 6 4.93 7.58 -14.11
C ALA A 6 5.34 7.46 -12.63
N GLU A 7 6.34 8.24 -12.20
CA GLU A 7 6.79 8.29 -10.81
C GLU A 7 5.68 8.81 -9.90
N LYS A 8 5.03 9.91 -10.26
CA LYS A 8 3.89 10.47 -9.49
C LYS A 8 2.75 9.47 -9.37
N LEU A 9 2.45 8.74 -10.44
CA LEU A 9 1.45 7.68 -10.41
C LEU A 9 1.88 6.51 -9.51
N SER A 10 3.13 6.05 -9.62
CA SER A 10 3.69 4.99 -8.76
C SER A 10 3.57 5.38 -7.27
N ILE A 11 3.95 6.61 -6.92
CA ILE A 11 3.80 7.16 -5.57
C ILE A 11 2.34 7.15 -5.12
N LEU A 12 1.41 7.59 -5.95
CA LEU A 12 -0.02 7.60 -5.63
C LEU A 12 -0.55 6.18 -5.37
N LEU A 13 -0.17 5.20 -6.19
CA LEU A 13 -0.61 3.80 -6.03
C LEU A 13 -0.07 3.21 -4.72
N MET A 14 1.21 3.48 -4.40
CA MET A 14 1.80 3.10 -3.12
C MET A 14 1.07 3.76 -1.92
N GLN A 15 0.69 5.03 -2.04
CA GLN A 15 -0.10 5.72 -1.01
C GLN A 15 -1.50 5.11 -0.84
N ILE A 16 -2.15 4.68 -1.92
CA ILE A 16 -3.44 3.98 -1.87
C ILE A 16 -3.29 2.65 -1.14
N ASN A 17 -2.27 1.85 -1.50
CA ASN A 17 -1.96 0.60 -0.82
C ASN A 17 -1.72 0.81 0.69
N ALA A 18 -0.97 1.84 1.06
CA ALA A 18 -0.76 2.19 2.47
C ALA A 18 -2.08 2.54 3.19
N LYS A 19 -2.96 3.32 2.56
CA LYS A 19 -4.28 3.66 3.15
C LYS A 19 -5.21 2.46 3.27
N LEU A 20 -5.14 1.52 2.33
CA LEU A 20 -5.87 0.26 2.41
C LEU A 20 -5.39 -0.59 3.59
N ASP A 21 -4.08 -0.71 3.79
CA ASP A 21 -3.51 -1.40 4.94
C ASP A 21 -3.90 -0.72 6.27
N GLU A 22 -3.84 0.62 6.31
CA GLU A 22 -4.27 1.41 7.47
C GLU A 22 -5.78 1.22 7.77
N SER A 23 -6.62 1.05 6.75
CA SER A 23 -8.04 0.74 6.94
C SER A 23 -8.25 -0.63 7.56
N VAL A 24 -7.43 -1.63 7.20
CA VAL A 24 -7.47 -2.98 7.79
C VAL A 24 -7.06 -2.92 9.26
N ALA A 25 -6.02 -2.15 9.58
CA ALA A 25 -5.60 -1.92 10.95
C ALA A 25 -6.69 -1.21 11.77
N PHE A 26 -7.39 -0.24 11.18
CA PHE A 26 -8.50 0.44 11.84
C PHE A 26 -9.64 -0.52 12.22
N VAL A 27 -10.07 -1.37 11.28
CA VAL A 27 -11.13 -2.36 11.55
C VAL A 27 -10.67 -3.39 12.58
N GLN A 28 -9.41 -3.83 12.53
CA GLN A 28 -8.85 -4.76 13.52
C GLN A 28 -8.98 -4.25 14.96
N ASP A 29 -8.79 -2.94 15.18
CA ASP A 29 -8.79 -2.36 16.52
C ASP A 29 -10.19 -1.88 16.98
N ASN A 30 -11.15 -1.74 16.05
CA ASN A 30 -12.46 -1.11 16.32
C ASN A 30 -13.67 -2.02 16.07
N ASP A 31 -13.45 -3.25 15.59
CA ASP A 31 -14.53 -4.19 15.28
C ASP A 31 -14.22 -5.59 15.82
N THR A 32 -15.17 -6.50 15.64
CA THR A 32 -15.08 -7.92 15.96
C THR A 32 -14.05 -8.63 15.09
N GLU A 33 -13.48 -9.73 15.60
CA GLU A 33 -12.53 -10.56 14.84
C GLU A 33 -13.15 -11.10 13.54
N ASP A 34 -14.43 -11.50 13.56
CA ASP A 34 -15.12 -11.99 12.37
C ASP A 34 -15.25 -10.88 11.30
N SER A 35 -15.65 -9.67 11.70
CA SER A 35 -15.69 -8.50 10.80
C SER A 35 -14.31 -8.16 10.25
N TYR A 36 -13.28 -8.21 11.10
CA TYR A 36 -11.89 -7.99 10.68
C TYR A 36 -11.44 -9.03 9.64
N ILE A 37 -11.72 -10.32 9.86
CA ILE A 37 -11.35 -11.40 8.93
C ILE A 37 -12.04 -11.21 7.58
N GLU A 38 -13.34 -10.89 7.57
CA GLU A 38 -14.08 -10.62 6.33
C GLU A 38 -13.52 -9.38 5.61
N PHE A 39 -13.35 -8.28 6.35
CA PHE A 39 -12.87 -7.02 5.81
C PHE A 39 -11.46 -7.14 5.22
N ARG A 40 -10.50 -7.68 5.98
CA ARG A 40 -9.11 -7.83 5.52
C ARG A 40 -9.01 -8.73 4.29
N THR A 41 -9.89 -9.73 4.17
CA THR A 41 -9.93 -10.62 3.01
C THR A 41 -10.38 -9.86 1.76
N THR A 42 -11.37 -9.00 1.89
CA THR A 42 -11.84 -8.14 0.80
C THR A 42 -10.77 -7.12 0.40
N ILE A 43 -10.17 -6.43 1.37
CA ILE A 43 -9.11 -5.44 1.09
C ILE A 43 -7.88 -6.12 0.47
N GLY A 44 -7.48 -7.29 0.95
CA GLY A 44 -6.37 -8.06 0.37
C GLY A 44 -6.58 -8.38 -1.11
N LYS A 45 -7.82 -8.69 -1.53
CA LYS A 45 -8.14 -8.89 -2.96
C LYS A 45 -7.97 -7.60 -3.76
N ILE A 46 -8.44 -6.47 -3.22
CA ILE A 46 -8.31 -5.15 -3.87
C ILE A 46 -6.83 -4.79 -4.04
N MET A 47 -6.03 -4.93 -2.99
CA MET A 47 -4.58 -4.68 -3.04
C MET A 47 -3.88 -5.62 -4.02
N GLY A 48 -4.28 -6.89 -4.08
CA GLY A 48 -3.76 -7.85 -5.06
C GLY A 48 -4.04 -7.44 -6.50
N HIS A 49 -5.26 -6.97 -6.81
CA HIS A 49 -5.59 -6.43 -8.13
C HIS A 49 -4.84 -5.14 -8.43
N LEU A 50 -4.73 -4.22 -7.46
CA LEU A 50 -3.96 -2.99 -7.62
C LEU A 50 -2.49 -3.30 -7.98
N TYR A 51 -1.90 -4.29 -7.29
CA TYR A 51 -0.54 -4.75 -7.57
C TYR A 51 -0.41 -5.39 -8.95
N LEU A 52 -1.14 -6.48 -9.21
CA LEU A 52 -0.95 -7.29 -10.42
C LEU A 52 -1.42 -6.59 -11.70
N ASP A 53 -2.53 -5.86 -11.62
CA ASP A 53 -3.18 -5.29 -12.79
C ASP A 53 -2.73 -3.87 -13.11
N VAL A 54 -2.13 -3.16 -12.16
CA VAL A 54 -1.76 -1.74 -12.29
C VAL A 54 -0.27 -1.50 -12.00
N GLU A 55 0.19 -1.71 -10.76
CA GLU A 55 1.56 -1.37 -10.35
C GLU A 55 2.61 -2.18 -11.12
N GLU A 56 2.39 -3.50 -11.26
CA GLU A 56 3.32 -4.38 -11.97
C GLU A 56 3.47 -3.94 -13.44
N LYS A 57 2.37 -3.61 -14.11
CA LYS A 57 2.40 -3.13 -15.50
C LYS A 57 3.10 -1.79 -15.63
N LEU A 58 2.94 -0.92 -14.64
CA LEU A 58 3.63 0.36 -14.59
C LEU A 58 5.15 0.14 -14.48
N TRP A 59 5.58 -0.72 -13.56
CA TRP A 59 7.01 -1.00 -13.36
C TRP A 59 7.63 -1.80 -14.50
N LEU A 60 6.87 -2.63 -15.21
CA LEU A 60 7.38 -3.27 -16.44
C LEU A 60 7.69 -2.23 -17.54
N GLN A 61 6.94 -1.11 -17.58
CA GLN A 61 7.20 0.00 -18.52
C GLN A 61 8.27 0.97 -18.01
N TYR A 62 8.42 1.10 -16.70
CA TYR A 62 9.37 1.98 -16.01
C TYR A 62 10.09 1.22 -14.87
N PRO A 63 11.02 0.30 -15.20
CA PRO A 63 11.65 -0.58 -14.21
C PRO A 63 12.39 0.14 -13.10
N GLU A 64 12.86 1.35 -13.35
CA GLU A 64 13.52 2.22 -12.39
C GLU A 64 12.62 2.71 -11.25
N LEU A 65 11.29 2.57 -11.40
CA LEU A 65 10.30 2.96 -10.40
C LEU A 65 9.90 1.82 -9.46
N ARG A 66 10.39 0.60 -9.69
CA ARG A 66 10.08 -0.55 -8.82
C ARG A 66 10.75 -0.36 -7.45
N PRO A 67 10.00 -0.42 -6.33
CA PRO A 67 10.55 -0.25 -4.99
C PRO A 67 11.62 -1.28 -4.62
N GLU A 68 12.61 -0.89 -3.80
CA GLU A 68 13.63 -1.80 -3.24
C GLU A 68 13.03 -2.98 -2.46
N LYS A 69 11.91 -2.76 -1.76
CA LYS A 69 11.19 -3.84 -1.04
C LYS A 69 10.57 -4.90 -1.97
N MET A 70 10.52 -4.62 -3.27
CA MET A 70 9.98 -5.48 -4.33
C MET A 70 11.06 -5.82 -5.36
N ASP A 71 12.33 -5.90 -4.95
CA ASP A 71 13.49 -6.22 -5.80
C ASP A 71 13.75 -5.22 -6.93
N GLY A 72 13.42 -3.94 -6.73
CA GLY A 72 13.71 -2.86 -7.67
C GLY A 72 14.73 -1.83 -7.17
N PRO A 73 15.10 -0.84 -8.01
CA PRO A 73 16.10 0.17 -7.64
C PRO A 73 15.51 1.41 -6.96
N TYR A 74 14.18 1.55 -6.88
CA TYR A 74 13.54 2.77 -6.40
C TYR A 74 13.53 2.87 -4.87
N LYS A 75 14.15 3.93 -4.36
CA LYS A 75 14.20 4.24 -2.93
C LYS A 75 12.97 5.03 -2.50
N VAL A 76 12.02 4.33 -1.91
CA VAL A 76 10.79 4.94 -1.37
C VAL A 76 11.12 5.73 -0.10
N LYS A 77 10.82 7.03 -0.10
CA LYS A 77 10.91 7.86 1.10
C LYS A 77 9.68 7.63 1.97
N GLU A 78 9.85 7.23 3.22
CA GLU A 78 8.73 6.97 4.14
C GLU A 78 7.79 8.19 4.32
N SER A 79 8.30 9.41 4.11
CA SER A 79 7.50 10.64 4.14
C SER A 79 6.38 10.70 3.09
N ILE A 80 6.42 9.88 2.02
CA ILE A 80 5.32 9.86 1.04
C ILE A 80 4.02 9.33 1.64
N PHE A 81 4.08 8.58 2.73
CA PHE A 81 2.91 7.98 3.36
C PHE A 81 2.23 8.91 4.37
N GLU A 82 2.81 10.09 4.61
CA GLU A 82 2.27 11.06 5.53
C GLU A 82 1.30 12.05 4.84
N PRO A 83 0.19 12.44 5.49
CA PRO A 83 -0.27 11.94 6.79
C PRO A 83 -0.88 10.53 6.70
N ARG A 84 -0.55 9.71 7.69
CA ARG A 84 -1.23 8.43 7.94
C ARG A 84 -2.70 8.68 8.24
N PHE A 85 -3.59 7.85 7.67
CA PHE A 85 -5.00 7.80 8.05
C PHE A 85 -5.17 7.16 9.43
N TYR A 86 -4.48 6.04 9.68
CA TYR A 86 -4.53 5.34 10.96
C TYR A 86 -3.17 4.75 11.33
N THR A 87 -2.77 4.93 12.57
CA THR A 87 -1.60 4.28 13.16
C THR A 87 -2.08 3.39 14.29
N ARG A 88 -1.70 2.10 14.29
CA ARG A 88 -2.00 1.22 15.41
C ARG A 88 -1.47 1.84 16.70
N PRO A 89 -2.29 2.04 17.74
CA PRO A 89 -1.78 2.43 19.03
C PRO A 89 -0.86 1.29 19.49
N ASN A 90 0.44 1.60 19.70
CA ASN A 90 1.49 0.66 20.09
C ASN A 90 0.90 -0.51 20.90
N LYS A 91 0.88 -1.72 20.32
CA LYS A 91 0.73 -2.94 21.12
C LYS A 91 1.88 -2.89 22.10
N LYS A 92 1.60 -2.52 23.37
CA LYS A 92 2.52 -2.79 24.46
C LYS A 92 2.87 -4.27 24.32
N GLU A 93 4.15 -4.52 24.06
CA GLU A 93 4.74 -5.85 24.03
C GLU A 93 4.19 -6.62 25.24
N LYS A 94 3.49 -7.73 24.97
CA LYS A 94 3.14 -8.71 26.00
C LYS A 94 4.29 -9.69 26.12
#